data_AF-A0A962YI38-F1
#
_entry.id   AF-A0A962YI38-F1
#
_cell.length_a   1.000
_cell.length_b   1.000
_cell.length_c   1.000
_cell.angle_alpha   90.00
_cell.angle_beta   90.00
_cell.angle_gamma   90.00
#
_symmetry.space_group_name_H-M   'P 1'
#
loop_
_entity.id
_entity.type
_entity.pdbx_description
1 polymer ?
#
loop_
_entity_poly.entity_id
_entity_poly.type
_entity_poly.pdbx_seq_one_letter_code
_entity_poly.pdbx_strand_id
1 'polypeptide(L)'
;MTDLTLLADMPRLLLEAQLQPLQGSRFQPTGFPDLGAAAYDGPDGTPMMLVESAQSVANRLEACCWDTANNAWETPLTGLPYIAVIDKNGRPLTNSILEAHRINSAYILEGKDKTILNQLKKELDTLA
;
A
#
# COMPACT_ATOMS: atom_id res chain seq x y z
N MET A 1 -8.74 -15.94 -19.45
CA MET A 1 -8.29 -14.60 -19.04
C MET A 1 -9.45 -13.65 -19.29
N THR A 2 -9.89 -12.88 -18.30
CA THR A 2 -11.04 -11.97 -18.43
C THR A 2 -10.68 -10.84 -19.40
N ASP A 3 -11.56 -10.52 -20.34
CA ASP A 3 -11.38 -9.39 -21.26
C ASP A 3 -11.62 -8.06 -20.51
N LEU A 4 -10.56 -7.28 -20.33
CA LEU A 4 -10.60 -6.00 -19.63
C LEU A 4 -10.73 -4.80 -20.58
N THR A 5 -10.82 -5.01 -21.90
CA THR A 5 -10.88 -3.91 -22.89
C THR A 5 -12.10 -3.02 -22.70
N LEU A 6 -13.20 -3.56 -22.18
CA LEU A 6 -14.42 -2.82 -21.84
C LEU A 6 -14.24 -1.79 -20.72
N LEU A 7 -13.12 -1.86 -19.99
CA LEU A 7 -12.79 -0.98 -18.87
C LEU A 7 -11.80 0.13 -19.25
N ALA A 8 -11.31 0.15 -20.49
CA ALA A 8 -10.19 0.99 -20.92
C ALA A 8 -10.42 2.50 -20.69
N ASP A 9 -11.65 2.97 -20.92
CA ASP A 9 -12.01 4.39 -20.82
C ASP A 9 -12.73 4.73 -19.50
N MET A 10 -12.78 3.79 -18.54
CA MET A 10 -13.47 4.04 -17.28
C MET A 10 -12.61 4.92 -16.36
N PRO A 11 -13.12 6.07 -15.90
CA PRO A 11 -12.35 7.00 -15.07
C PRO A 11 -12.10 6.47 -13.65
N ARG A 12 -12.84 5.42 -13.23
CA ARG A 12 -12.69 4.77 -11.93
C ARG A 12 -13.13 3.32 -12.05
N LEU A 13 -12.32 2.42 -11.52
CA LEU A 13 -12.62 1.00 -11.41
C LEU A 13 -12.68 0.60 -9.94
N LEU A 14 -13.74 -0.12 -9.57
CA LEU A 14 -13.82 -0.82 -8.29
C LEU A 14 -13.74 -2.31 -8.60
N LEU A 15 -12.73 -2.96 -8.04
CA LEU A 15 -12.50 -4.39 -8.18
C LEU A 15 -12.69 -5.04 -6.81
N GLU A 16 -13.55 -6.04 -6.74
CA GLU A 16 -13.68 -6.90 -5.57
C GLU A 16 -13.15 -8.28 -5.93
N ALA A 17 -12.23 -8.80 -5.13
CA ALA A 17 -11.68 -10.13 -5.27
C ALA A 17 -11.77 -10.85 -3.93
N GLN A 18 -12.32 -12.07 -3.94
CA GLN A 18 -12.27 -12.95 -2.78
C GLN A 18 -10.94 -13.69 -2.80
N LEU A 19 -10.15 -13.49 -1.74
CA LEU A 19 -8.84 -14.11 -1.59
C LEU A 19 -8.91 -15.27 -0.61
N GLN A 20 -8.13 -16.31 -0.87
CA GLN A 20 -7.88 -17.40 0.09
C GLN A 20 -6.37 -17.45 0.37
N PRO A 21 -5.96 -17.67 1.63
CA PRO A 21 -4.55 -17.86 1.95
C PRO A 21 -3.98 -19.06 1.19
N LEU A 22 -2.81 -18.87 0.57
CA LEU A 22 -2.08 -19.99 -0.05
C LEU A 22 -1.59 -21.01 0.98
N GLN A 23 -1.26 -20.53 2.19
CA GLN A 23 -0.82 -21.33 3.32
C GLN A 23 -1.57 -20.91 4.58
N GLY A 24 -2.00 -21.89 5.38
CA GLY A 24 -2.79 -21.67 6.59
C GLY A 24 -4.29 -21.53 6.29
N SER A 25 -5.04 -21.02 7.26
CA SER A 25 -6.51 -20.92 7.18
C SER A 25 -7.06 -19.49 7.15
N ARG A 26 -6.31 -18.50 7.67
CA ARG A 26 -6.70 -17.08 7.70
C ARG A 26 -5.51 -16.16 7.98
N PHE A 27 -5.64 -14.89 7.60
CA PHE A 27 -4.89 -13.81 8.21
C PHE A 27 -5.67 -13.28 9.42
N GLN A 28 -5.03 -13.21 10.59
CA GLN A 28 -5.70 -12.74 11.81
C GLN A 28 -4.94 -11.56 12.40
N PRO A 29 -5.45 -10.32 12.31
CA PRO A 29 -4.91 -9.22 13.08
C PRO A 29 -5.21 -9.41 14.58
N THR A 30 -4.37 -8.88 15.43
CA THR A 30 -4.65 -8.70 16.85
C THR A 30 -5.46 -7.43 17.09
N GLY A 31 -6.25 -7.43 18.16
CA GLY A 31 -6.89 -6.22 18.67
C GLY A 31 -5.93 -5.28 19.42
N PHE A 32 -4.69 -5.72 19.65
CA PHE A 32 -3.68 -5.01 20.45
C PHE A 32 -2.49 -4.61 19.55
N PRO A 33 -2.40 -3.35 19.09
CA PRO A 33 -1.35 -2.90 18.18
C PRO A 33 0.08 -3.15 18.70
N ASP A 34 0.27 -3.13 20.02
CA ASP A 34 1.60 -3.17 20.65
C ASP A 34 2.13 -4.59 20.90
N LEU A 35 1.35 -5.63 20.59
CA LEU A 35 1.73 -7.02 20.91
C LEU A 35 2.76 -7.61 19.93
N GLY A 36 2.90 -7.03 18.74
CA GLY A 36 3.70 -7.63 17.66
C GLY A 36 3.04 -8.89 17.08
N ALA A 37 3.78 -9.63 16.25
CA ALA A 37 3.36 -10.95 15.80
C ALA A 37 3.44 -11.97 16.95
N ALA A 38 2.37 -12.73 17.19
CA ALA A 38 2.29 -13.68 18.30
C ALA A 38 1.86 -15.07 17.82
N ALA A 39 2.65 -16.09 18.16
CA ALA A 39 2.31 -17.48 17.89
C ALA A 39 1.37 -18.04 18.97
N TYR A 40 0.46 -18.93 18.58
CA TYR A 40 -0.42 -19.68 19.48
C TYR A 40 -0.85 -21.00 18.85
N ASP A 41 -1.33 -21.94 19.65
CA ASP A 41 -1.86 -23.23 19.16
C ASP A 41 -3.38 -23.17 18.99
N GLY A 42 -3.88 -23.67 17.86
CA GLY A 42 -5.30 -23.85 17.61
C GLY A 42 -5.93 -24.94 18.47
N PRO A 43 -7.28 -25.08 18.47
CA PRO A 43 -7.98 -26.10 19.25
C PRO A 43 -7.56 -27.54 18.95
N ASP A 44 -7.00 -27.78 17.76
CA ASP A 44 -6.48 -29.06 17.27
C ASP A 44 -4.94 -29.17 17.39
N GLY A 45 -4.27 -28.19 18.01
CA GLY A 45 -2.83 -28.11 18.12
C GLY A 45 -2.12 -27.56 16.87
N THR A 46 -2.85 -27.10 15.85
CA THR A 46 -2.24 -26.48 14.67
C THR A 46 -1.53 -25.18 15.07
N PRO A 47 -0.26 -24.96 14.72
CA PRO A 47 0.42 -23.70 14.97
C PRO A 47 -0.21 -22.56 14.18
N MET A 48 -0.56 -21.49 14.88
CA MET A 48 -1.21 -20.30 14.34
C MET A 48 -0.38 -19.05 14.66
N MET A 49 -0.63 -17.96 13.92
CA MET A 49 0.00 -16.66 14.14
C MET A 49 -1.04 -15.55 14.11
N LEU A 50 -1.03 -14.71 15.14
CA LEU A 50 -1.63 -13.39 15.10
C LEU A 50 -0.62 -12.43 14.46
N VAL A 51 -1.07 -11.72 13.45
CA VAL A 51 -0.38 -10.52 12.96
C VAL A 51 -0.80 -9.35 13.85
N GLU A 52 -0.05 -8.25 13.82
CA GLU A 52 -0.28 -6.98 14.53
C GLU A 52 -1.67 -6.34 14.24
N SER A 53 -1.76 -5.02 14.12
CA SER A 53 -3.01 -4.31 13.81
C SER A 53 -3.52 -4.61 12.39
N ALA A 54 -4.80 -4.30 12.15
CA ALA A 54 -5.39 -4.35 10.80
C ALA A 54 -4.63 -3.46 9.80
N GLN A 55 -4.13 -2.31 10.26
CA GLN A 55 -3.30 -1.40 9.47
C GLN A 55 -1.97 -2.05 9.08
N SER A 56 -1.34 -2.81 9.99
CA SER A 56 -0.11 -3.56 9.69
C SER A 56 -0.37 -4.65 8.63
N VAL A 57 -1.48 -5.39 8.75
CA VAL A 57 -1.89 -6.37 7.72
C VAL A 57 -2.09 -5.69 6.37
N ALA A 58 -2.79 -4.54 6.33
CA ALA A 58 -2.98 -3.76 5.11
C ALA A 58 -1.63 -3.33 4.49
N ASN A 59 -0.69 -2.84 5.29
CA ASN A 59 0.65 -2.48 4.81
C ASN A 59 1.42 -3.69 4.25
N ARG A 60 1.29 -4.88 4.86
CA ARG A 60 1.92 -6.11 4.34
C ARG A 60 1.33 -6.54 3.00
N LEU A 61 0.01 -6.44 2.83
CA LEU A 61 -0.63 -6.68 1.53
C LEU A 61 -0.20 -5.62 0.51
N GLU A 62 -0.12 -4.37 0.96
CA GLU A 62 0.49 -3.21 0.31
C GLU A 62 1.84 -3.51 -0.34
N ALA A 63 2.75 -4.02 0.49
CA ALA A 63 4.13 -4.27 0.14
C ALA A 63 4.28 -5.30 -0.99
N CYS A 64 3.37 -6.27 -1.11
CA CYS A 64 3.38 -7.24 -2.20
C CYS A 64 3.17 -6.61 -3.59
N CYS A 65 2.71 -5.36 -3.65
CA CYS A 65 2.54 -4.64 -4.90
C CYS A 65 3.83 -4.00 -5.42
N TRP A 66 4.89 -3.91 -4.59
CA TRP A 66 6.11 -3.18 -4.92
C TRP A 66 7.33 -4.09 -5.00
N ASP A 67 8.00 -4.10 -6.15
CA ASP A 67 9.28 -4.77 -6.33
C ASP A 67 10.38 -3.91 -5.70
N THR A 68 10.79 -4.29 -4.49
CA THR A 68 11.85 -3.60 -3.74
C THR A 68 13.23 -3.72 -4.39
N ALA A 69 13.50 -4.79 -5.14
CA ALA A 69 14.80 -5.01 -5.77
C ALA A 69 15.00 -4.07 -6.96
N ASN A 70 13.94 -3.85 -7.74
CA ASN A 70 13.95 -2.95 -8.90
C ASN A 70 13.42 -1.54 -8.56
N ASN A 71 12.92 -1.33 -7.33
CA ASN A 71 12.27 -0.10 -6.88
C ASN A 71 11.18 0.37 -7.87
N ALA A 72 10.28 -0.55 -8.21
CA ALA A 72 9.21 -0.33 -9.18
C ALA A 72 7.94 -1.07 -8.77
N TRP A 73 6.84 -0.81 -9.47
CA TRP A 73 5.65 -1.65 -9.37
C TRP A 73 5.97 -3.09 -9.78
N GLU A 74 5.30 -4.04 -9.14
CA GLU A 74 5.19 -5.39 -9.68
C GLU A 74 4.62 -5.35 -11.11
N THR A 75 5.05 -6.27 -11.96
CA THR A 75 4.73 -6.26 -13.40
C THR A 75 3.23 -6.04 -13.69
N PRO A 76 2.28 -6.71 -13.00
CA PRO A 76 0.85 -6.50 -13.24
C PRO A 76 0.32 -5.10 -12.90
N LEU A 77 1.04 -4.33 -12.08
CA LEU A 77 0.66 -3.00 -11.59
C LEU A 77 1.45 -1.87 -12.26
N THR A 78 2.30 -2.21 -13.22
CA THR A 78 3.10 -1.22 -13.97
C THR A 78 2.20 -0.19 -14.65
N GLY A 79 2.54 1.09 -14.50
CA GLY A 79 1.80 2.22 -15.07
C GLY A 79 0.85 2.92 -14.09
N LEU A 80 0.60 2.34 -12.90
CA LEU A 80 -0.15 3.05 -11.86
C LEU A 80 0.64 4.27 -11.35
N PRO A 81 -0.03 5.44 -11.16
CA PRO A 81 0.64 6.64 -10.70
C PRO A 81 1.02 6.55 -9.21
N TYR A 82 2.15 7.14 -8.86
CA TYR A 82 2.59 7.33 -7.48
C TYR A 82 3.48 8.58 -7.37
N ILE A 83 3.64 9.09 -6.15
CA ILE A 83 4.51 10.24 -5.88
C ILE A 83 5.87 9.71 -5.41
N ALA A 84 6.92 9.90 -6.20
CA ALA A 84 8.28 9.56 -5.83
C ALA A 84 8.92 10.66 -4.97
N VAL A 85 9.65 10.25 -3.93
CA VAL A 85 10.52 11.14 -3.15
C VAL A 85 11.95 10.76 -3.46
N ILE A 86 12.72 11.72 -3.96
CA ILE A 86 14.12 11.54 -4.35
C ILE A 86 15.04 12.48 -3.56
N ASP A 87 16.29 12.07 -3.37
CA ASP A 87 17.32 12.92 -2.80
C ASP A 87 17.82 13.96 -3.80
N LYS A 88 18.68 14.87 -3.33
CA LYS A 88 19.33 15.91 -4.16
C LYS A 88 20.17 15.38 -5.32
N ASN A 89 20.53 14.09 -5.30
CA ASN A 89 21.31 13.42 -6.35
C ASN A 89 20.41 12.60 -7.30
N GLY A 90 19.08 12.70 -7.17
CA GLY A 90 18.13 11.95 -7.96
C GLY A 90 17.93 10.49 -7.51
N ARG A 91 18.43 10.10 -6.33
CA ARG A 91 18.29 8.74 -5.82
C ARG A 91 16.94 8.58 -5.11
N PRO A 92 16.23 7.46 -5.30
CA PRO A 92 14.98 7.20 -4.59
C PRO A 92 15.21 7.12 -3.08
N LEU A 93 14.37 7.82 -2.31
CA LEU A 93 14.32 7.76 -0.84
C LEU A 93 13.09 6.97 -0.36
N THR A 94 11.91 7.33 -0.87
CA THR A 94 10.63 6.69 -0.56
C THR A 94 9.58 7.08 -1.60
N ASN A 95 8.33 6.68 -1.42
CA ASN A 95 7.22 7.10 -2.27
C ASN A 95 5.85 6.98 -1.56
N SER A 96 4.80 7.53 -2.16
CA SER A 96 3.44 7.51 -1.60
C SER A 96 2.85 6.12 -1.34
N ILE A 97 3.44 5.06 -1.87
CA ILE A 97 3.01 3.67 -1.65
C ILE A 97 3.74 3.07 -0.45
N LEU A 98 5.03 3.35 -0.29
CA LEU A 98 5.85 2.83 0.80
C LEU A 98 5.70 3.60 2.11
N GLU A 99 5.26 4.86 2.04
CA GLU A 99 5.07 5.70 3.22
C GLU A 99 3.85 5.31 4.05
N ALA A 100 4.02 5.20 5.38
CA ALA A 100 2.96 4.83 6.32
C ALA A 100 1.78 5.82 6.32
N HIS A 101 2.04 7.09 5.99
CA HIS A 101 1.02 8.13 5.85
C HIS A 101 0.63 8.39 4.39
N ARG A 102 1.09 7.56 3.45
CA ARG A 102 0.82 7.68 2.02
C ARG A 102 1.13 9.09 1.51
N ILE A 103 0.19 9.72 0.82
CA ILE A 103 0.28 11.11 0.34
C ILE A 103 0.47 12.09 1.50
N ASN A 104 -0.08 11.83 2.69
CA ASN A 104 0.08 12.68 3.87
C ASN A 104 1.45 12.54 4.55
N SER A 105 2.39 11.80 3.97
CA SER A 105 3.75 11.70 4.50
C SER A 105 4.40 13.07 4.67
N ALA A 106 5.16 13.22 5.76
CA ALA A 106 6.00 14.38 6.00
C ALA A 106 7.03 14.58 4.88
N TYR A 107 7.46 13.51 4.20
CA TYR A 107 8.33 13.61 3.03
C TYR A 107 7.65 14.24 1.81
N ILE A 108 6.31 14.17 1.72
CA ILE A 108 5.53 14.64 0.56
C ILE A 108 4.89 16.01 0.83
N LEU A 109 4.14 16.19 1.92
CA LEU A 109 3.42 17.45 2.19
C LEU A 109 4.22 18.43 3.06
N GLU A 110 5.03 17.91 3.98
CA GLU A 110 5.76 18.74 4.95
C GLU A 110 7.21 19.02 4.53
N GLY A 111 7.70 18.36 3.49
CA GLY A 111 9.04 18.53 2.94
C GLY A 111 9.35 19.96 2.47
N LYS A 112 10.63 20.26 2.25
CA LYS A 112 11.06 21.59 1.76
C LYS A 112 10.56 21.87 0.34
N ASP A 113 10.51 20.83 -0.50
CA ASP A 113 9.87 20.90 -1.80
C ASP A 113 8.35 20.93 -1.61
N LYS A 114 7.71 22.02 -2.07
CA LYS A 114 6.27 22.23 -1.98
C LYS A 114 5.55 22.00 -3.31
N THR A 115 6.23 21.47 -4.33
CA THR A 115 5.68 21.30 -5.68
C THR A 115 4.38 20.48 -5.66
N ILE A 116 4.42 19.29 -5.06
CA ILE A 116 3.25 18.40 -4.95
C ILE A 116 2.14 19.03 -4.10
N LEU A 117 2.47 19.59 -2.93
CA LEU A 117 1.48 20.25 -2.08
C LEU A 117 0.75 21.38 -2.81
N ASN A 118 1.49 22.22 -3.55
CA ASN A 118 0.92 23.33 -4.29
C ASN A 118 0.08 22.86 -5.48
N GLN A 119 0.51 21.78 -6.16
CA GLN A 119 -0.28 21.17 -7.22
C GLN A 119 -1.60 20.60 -6.67
N LEU A 120 -1.54 19.84 -5.57
CA LEU A 120 -2.74 19.30 -4.90
C LEU A 120 -3.67 20.41 -4.44
N LYS A 121 -3.15 21.50 -3.85
CA LYS A 121 -3.97 22.67 -3.54
C LYS A 121 -4.63 23.20 -4.80
N LYS A 122 -3.88 23.49 -5.86
CA LYS A 122 -4.46 24.02 -7.10
C LYS A 122 -5.55 23.12 -7.70
N GLU A 123 -5.38 21.80 -7.65
CA GLU A 123 -6.31 20.83 -8.24
C GLU A 123 -7.53 20.54 -7.34
N LEU A 124 -7.38 20.61 -6.02
CA LEU A 124 -8.44 20.30 -5.06
C LEU A 124 -9.18 21.54 -4.54
N ASP A 125 -8.55 22.72 -4.57
CA ASP A 125 -9.10 24.02 -4.13
C ASP A 125 -10.07 24.62 -5.17
N THR A 126 -10.64 23.78 -6.04
CA THR A 126 -11.76 24.11 -6.94
C THR A 126 -13.13 23.89 -6.28
N LEU A 127 -13.19 23.81 -4.94
CA LEU A 127 -14.43 23.70 -4.15
C LEU A 127 -14.55 24.82 -3.11
N ALA A 128 -14.18 26.05 -3.49
CA ALA A 128 -14.55 27.27 -2.77
C ALA A 128 -15.95 27.74 -3.17
#